data_AF-A0A8J7F7Q7-F1
#
_entry.id   AF-A0A8J7F7Q7-F1
#
_cell.length_a   1.000
_cell.length_b   1.000
_cell.length_c   1.000
_cell.angle_alpha   90.00
_cell.angle_beta   90.00
_cell.angle_gamma   90.00
#
_symmetry.space_group_name_H-M   'P 1'
#
loop_
_entity.id
_entity.type
_entity.pdbx_description
1 polymer ?
#
loop_
_entity_poly.entity_id
_entity_poly.type
_entity_poly.pdbx_seq_one_letter_code
_entity_poly.pdbx_strand_id
1 'polypeptide(L)'
;MSISLSTILPGITPGQIQSHSATSREVQELKDEGLVGENTTALNVMSVDTMDRFRVTQWSEEINSQWWGLTGEGDLGKQAAGYLEQMTAERRQIATDYLDDFFSLSNTLAEALQDDYPASADMDQLLDNVAAGRKSSENADGSMLPKADIIEAFWADNQSSIETLQQRYQDLKDFPEHLSSWLDNNNIDRPLALDQLVEKHRYSGLNGKYEGAGGLLDSARFQLNAAGDGSQLDGIGKLGIMMDTMDMPMTDRYDLSASEAMMQHSIEIGLRLGDARTLKHAIASEIMHSERKATLVDYQQSFQPLASAFYQQLGELEPRFSLQDMLDNIVQGNDLSQLDTGGQHPQTEQIQQFADQYADQLTQLNEKQQAMDELPRTRLEWQTDPENNRLAQQVVYQEYGLEPWEFGSNSRAARPGQWLGLESFEAAGAVTREQMLEAARERTSHLQGLVRETAGFGAGQTLDLDQIIDNFRSGQPLGMMENGSLHPNSVAIDEMFAANEEDFIAYIDSLWMSGQQENLSMVDYRSWMTEDNRADFAGELLDLIQQSRTAINFDTLSEPSESLLAVNTDNPLDRV
;
A
#
# COMPACT_ATOMS: atom_id res chain seq x y z
N MET A 1 -16.52 -11.55 -32.39
CA MET A 1 -17.10 -10.21 -32.64
C MET A 1 -16.44 -9.28 -31.61
N SER A 2 -15.48 -8.45 -32.01
CA SER A 2 -14.97 -7.40 -31.13
C SER A 2 -16.01 -6.28 -31.12
N ILE A 3 -16.56 -5.95 -29.95
CA ILE A 3 -17.34 -4.73 -29.79
C ILE A 3 -16.32 -3.60 -29.70
N SER A 4 -16.31 -2.69 -30.68
CA SER A 4 -15.44 -1.51 -30.61
C SER A 4 -15.93 -0.60 -29.48
N LEU A 5 -15.03 -0.14 -28.62
CA LEU A 5 -15.32 0.76 -27.49
C LEU A 5 -16.02 2.05 -27.94
N SER A 6 -15.73 2.52 -29.16
CA SER A 6 -16.42 3.65 -29.81
C SER A 6 -17.93 3.44 -30.00
N THR A 7 -18.40 2.18 -29.96
CA THR A 7 -19.82 1.81 -30.03
C THR A 7 -20.50 1.85 -28.66
N ILE A 8 -19.73 1.72 -27.58
CA ILE A 8 -20.23 1.71 -26.19
C ILE A 8 -20.24 3.15 -25.62
N LEU A 9 -19.29 3.99 -26.03
CA LEU A 9 -19.16 5.39 -25.61
C LEU A 9 -19.12 6.33 -26.85
N PRO A 10 -20.29 6.72 -27.40
CA PRO A 10 -20.34 7.55 -28.59
C PRO A 10 -19.70 8.92 -28.34
N GLY A 11 -18.76 9.34 -29.20
CA GLY A 11 -18.09 10.64 -29.12
C GLY A 11 -16.78 10.64 -28.33
N ILE A 12 -16.35 9.49 -27.80
CA ILE A 12 -15.05 9.31 -27.17
C ILE A 12 -14.11 8.58 -28.15
N THR A 13 -12.91 9.10 -28.35
CA THR A 13 -11.92 8.44 -29.22
C THR A 13 -11.17 7.34 -28.44
N PRO A 14 -10.73 6.25 -29.11
CA PRO A 14 -9.84 5.27 -28.49
C PRO A 14 -8.59 5.90 -27.87
N GLY A 15 -8.02 6.93 -28.51
CA GLY A 15 -6.84 7.62 -28.02
C GLY A 15 -7.05 8.35 -26.69
N GLN A 16 -8.23 8.97 -26.49
CA GLN A 16 -8.57 9.58 -25.20
C GLN A 16 -8.73 8.53 -24.08
N ILE A 17 -9.22 7.33 -24.39
CA ILE A 17 -9.29 6.23 -23.39
C ILE A 17 -7.89 5.76 -23.03
N GLN A 18 -6.99 5.66 -24.03
CA GLN A 18 -5.61 5.23 -23.85
C GLN A 18 -4.83 6.21 -22.98
N SER A 19 -4.92 7.53 -23.23
CA SER A 19 -4.23 8.55 -22.43
C SER A 19 -4.69 8.54 -20.98
N HIS A 20 -6.01 8.48 -20.73
CA HIS A 20 -6.56 8.36 -19.38
C HIS A 20 -6.07 7.09 -18.67
N SER A 21 -6.00 5.97 -19.37
CA SER A 21 -5.49 4.71 -18.81
C SER A 21 -3.99 4.76 -18.55
N ALA A 22 -3.20 5.44 -19.39
CA ALA A 22 -1.77 5.64 -19.19
C ALA A 22 -1.52 6.55 -17.98
N THR A 23 -2.16 7.72 -17.92
CA THR A 23 -2.03 8.65 -16.78
C THR A 23 -2.52 8.04 -15.48
N SER A 24 -3.54 7.18 -15.49
CA SER A 24 -3.95 6.47 -14.28
C SER A 24 -2.92 5.45 -13.78
N ARG A 25 -2.13 4.85 -14.68
CA ARG A 25 -1.00 3.98 -14.30
C ARG A 25 0.17 4.81 -13.78
N GLU A 26 0.48 5.91 -14.45
CA GLU A 26 1.52 6.85 -14.01
C GLU A 26 1.26 7.37 -12.59
N VAL A 27 0.03 7.76 -12.26
CA VAL A 27 -0.34 8.17 -10.89
C VAL A 27 -0.10 7.05 -9.88
N GLN A 28 -0.35 5.79 -10.26
CA GLN A 28 -0.10 4.64 -9.41
C GLN A 28 1.40 4.40 -9.22
N GLU A 29 2.20 4.55 -10.28
CA GLU A 29 3.66 4.45 -10.22
C GLU A 29 4.29 5.53 -9.35
N LEU A 30 3.93 6.81 -9.54
CA LEU A 30 4.41 7.89 -8.67
C LEU A 30 4.08 7.66 -7.19
N LYS A 31 2.95 6.99 -6.92
CA LYS A 31 2.57 6.63 -5.54
C LYS A 31 3.45 5.49 -5.01
N ASP A 32 3.69 4.47 -5.82
CA ASP A 32 4.51 3.31 -5.46
C ASP A 32 6.00 3.70 -5.30
N GLU A 33 6.47 4.71 -6.05
CA GLU A 33 7.78 5.35 -5.87
C GLU A 33 7.82 6.33 -4.69
N GLY A 34 6.68 6.61 -4.05
CA GLY A 34 6.61 7.54 -2.93
C GLY A 34 6.82 9.01 -3.32
N LEU A 35 6.68 9.35 -4.60
CA LEU A 35 6.83 10.71 -5.15
C LEU A 35 5.60 11.59 -4.93
N VAL A 36 4.43 10.97 -4.80
CA VAL A 36 3.18 11.60 -4.35
C VAL A 36 2.66 10.93 -3.08
N GLY A 37 1.69 11.56 -2.42
CA GLY A 37 1.11 11.00 -1.19
C GLY A 37 0.47 9.63 -1.41
N GLU A 38 0.56 8.77 -0.40
CA GLU A 38 0.14 7.36 -0.42
C GLU A 38 -1.38 7.16 -0.61
N ASN A 39 -2.15 8.23 -0.47
CA ASN A 39 -3.60 8.27 -0.70
C ASN A 39 -3.98 9.09 -1.94
N THR A 40 -3.02 9.32 -2.83
CA THR A 40 -3.27 9.99 -4.12
C THR A 40 -4.20 9.16 -4.99
N THR A 41 -5.17 9.82 -5.62
CA THR A 41 -6.20 9.18 -6.44
C THR A 41 -6.30 9.82 -7.81
N ALA A 42 -6.54 8.95 -8.80
CA ALA A 42 -6.86 9.31 -10.18
C ALA A 42 -8.35 9.04 -10.44
N LEU A 43 -9.14 10.08 -10.68
CA LEU A 43 -10.54 9.95 -11.09
C LEU A 43 -10.67 10.04 -12.60
N ASN A 44 -10.88 8.87 -13.19
CA ASN A 44 -11.18 8.71 -14.61
C ASN A 44 -12.69 8.91 -14.87
N VAL A 45 -13.15 10.17 -14.90
CA VAL A 45 -14.53 10.47 -15.33
C VAL A 45 -14.58 10.40 -16.86
N MET A 46 -14.95 9.23 -17.40
CA MET A 46 -15.12 9.06 -18.84
C MET A 46 -16.51 9.52 -19.30
N SER A 47 -16.63 10.77 -19.73
CA SER A 47 -17.81 11.29 -20.42
C SER A 47 -17.37 12.19 -21.58
N VAL A 48 -18.22 12.39 -22.59
CA VAL A 48 -17.90 13.23 -23.77
C VAL A 48 -17.43 14.63 -23.36
N ASP A 49 -17.97 15.18 -22.27
CA ASP A 49 -17.64 16.52 -21.76
C ASP A 49 -16.38 16.55 -20.87
N THR A 50 -15.82 15.39 -20.52
CA THR A 50 -14.71 15.26 -19.56
C THR A 50 -13.51 14.50 -20.09
N MET A 51 -13.54 13.95 -21.31
CA MET A 51 -12.39 13.20 -21.86
C MET A 51 -11.13 14.03 -22.08
N ASP A 52 -11.25 15.34 -22.24
CA ASP A 52 -10.07 16.22 -22.36
C ASP A 52 -9.47 16.60 -20.99
N ARG A 53 -10.03 16.05 -19.90
CA ARG A 53 -9.70 16.42 -18.52
C ARG A 53 -9.46 15.20 -17.66
N PHE A 54 -8.43 15.24 -16.85
CA PHE A 54 -8.12 14.19 -15.88
C PHE A 54 -8.09 14.76 -14.47
N ARG A 55 -8.73 14.12 -13.50
CA ARG A 55 -8.82 14.65 -12.13
C ARG A 55 -7.89 13.88 -11.21
N VAL A 56 -7.04 14.61 -10.51
CA VAL A 56 -6.13 14.07 -9.50
C VAL A 56 -6.45 14.68 -8.15
N THR A 57 -6.50 13.84 -7.11
CA THR A 57 -6.47 14.32 -5.72
C THR A 57 -5.24 13.76 -5.06
N GLN A 58 -4.28 14.64 -4.74
CA GLN A 58 -3.02 14.28 -4.08
C GLN A 58 -3.20 14.39 -2.56
N TRP A 59 -3.10 13.27 -1.84
CA TRP A 59 -3.30 13.24 -0.39
C TRP A 59 -2.31 12.33 0.30
N SER A 60 -1.84 12.77 1.47
CA SER A 60 -1.00 12.00 2.37
C SER A 60 -1.50 12.16 3.80
N GLU A 61 -1.89 11.05 4.42
CA GLU A 61 -2.20 10.94 5.84
C GLU A 61 -0.94 11.12 6.68
N GLU A 62 0.25 10.78 6.16
CA GLU A 62 1.50 11.00 6.87
C GLU A 62 1.81 12.49 7.01
N ILE A 63 1.70 13.26 5.92
CA ILE A 63 1.83 14.72 5.99
C ILE A 63 0.74 15.33 6.88
N ASN A 64 -0.50 14.82 6.80
CA ASN A 64 -1.60 15.28 7.65
C ASN A 64 -1.33 15.01 9.15
N SER A 65 -0.87 13.82 9.50
CA SER A 65 -0.50 13.46 10.87
C SER A 65 0.66 14.31 11.37
N GLN A 66 1.66 14.56 10.54
CA GLN A 66 2.77 15.45 10.89
C GLN A 66 2.29 16.89 11.13
N TRP A 67 1.38 17.39 10.30
CA TRP A 67 0.78 18.71 10.47
C TRP A 67 0.07 18.85 11.82
N TRP A 68 -0.67 17.82 12.24
CA TRP A 68 -1.34 17.78 13.55
C TRP A 68 -0.35 17.68 14.72
N GLY A 69 0.71 16.87 14.57
CA GLY A 69 1.82 16.80 15.53
C GLY A 69 2.47 18.16 15.76
N LEU A 70 2.80 18.88 14.67
CA LEU A 70 3.37 20.22 14.72
C LEU A 70 2.40 21.24 15.33
N THR A 71 1.15 21.28 14.90
CA THR A 71 0.17 22.27 15.38
C THR A 71 -0.12 22.16 16.88
N GLY A 72 0.08 20.96 17.46
CA GLY A 72 -0.03 20.71 18.90
C GLY A 72 1.03 21.42 19.77
N GLU A 73 2.14 21.86 19.19
CA GLU A 73 3.31 22.42 19.89
C GLU A 73 3.26 23.96 20.08
N GLY A 74 2.05 24.54 20.06
CA GLY A 74 1.85 25.98 20.28
C GLY A 74 2.19 26.85 19.07
N ASP A 75 2.64 28.09 19.30
CA ASP A 75 2.80 29.09 18.22
C ASP A 75 3.95 28.76 17.26
N LEU A 76 5.08 28.25 17.78
CA LEU A 76 6.18 27.76 16.94
C LEU A 76 5.77 26.52 16.13
N GLY A 77 4.98 25.64 16.74
CA GLY A 77 4.39 24.48 16.08
C GLY A 77 3.50 24.84 14.90
N LYS A 78 2.61 25.82 15.08
CA LYS A 78 1.79 26.37 13.98
C LYS A 78 2.63 27.00 12.87
N GLN A 79 3.73 27.66 13.22
CA GLN A 79 4.66 28.20 12.22
C GLN A 79 5.30 27.07 11.41
N ALA A 80 5.79 26.01 12.06
CA ALA A 80 6.34 24.84 11.38
C ALA A 80 5.29 24.13 10.50
N ALA A 81 4.06 23.97 10.99
CA ALA A 81 2.94 23.43 10.20
C ALA A 81 2.64 24.28 8.95
N GLY A 82 2.72 25.61 9.05
CA GLY A 82 2.57 26.50 7.90
C GLY A 82 3.70 26.38 6.86
N TYR A 83 4.91 26.00 7.28
CA TYR A 83 5.99 25.64 6.33
C TYR A 83 5.76 24.27 5.71
N LEU A 84 5.25 23.29 6.47
CA LEU A 84 4.86 21.99 5.93
C LEU A 84 3.77 22.13 4.86
N GLU A 85 2.80 23.01 5.05
CA GLU A 85 1.78 23.34 4.03
C GLU A 85 2.42 23.88 2.75
N GLN A 86 3.39 24.79 2.85
CA GLN A 86 4.09 25.37 1.69
C GLN A 86 4.91 24.32 0.95
N MET A 87 5.73 23.55 1.67
CA MET A 87 6.50 22.43 1.13
C MET A 87 5.59 21.44 0.40
N THR A 88 4.45 21.09 1.01
CA THR A 88 3.49 20.15 0.43
C THR A 88 2.84 20.73 -0.83
N ALA A 89 2.49 22.02 -0.81
CA ALA A 89 1.90 22.69 -1.97
C ALA A 89 2.88 22.77 -3.15
N GLU A 90 4.17 23.07 -2.88
CA GLU A 90 5.23 23.06 -3.90
C GLU A 90 5.39 21.67 -4.53
N ARG A 91 5.56 20.62 -3.72
CA ARG A 91 5.68 19.25 -4.21
C ARG A 91 4.47 18.84 -5.06
N ARG A 92 3.26 19.14 -4.59
CA ARG A 92 2.02 18.86 -5.34
C ARG A 92 1.93 19.61 -6.65
N GLN A 93 2.44 20.85 -6.71
CA GLN A 93 2.48 21.61 -7.94
C GLN A 93 3.44 20.97 -8.95
N ILE A 94 4.65 20.59 -8.53
CA ILE A 94 5.62 19.91 -9.41
C ILE A 94 5.01 18.58 -9.92
N ALA A 95 4.35 17.82 -9.05
CA ALA A 95 3.69 16.56 -9.43
C ALA A 95 2.53 16.77 -10.41
N THR A 96 1.76 17.84 -10.21
CA THR A 96 0.68 18.22 -11.13
C THR A 96 1.24 18.63 -12.48
N ASP A 97 2.27 19.47 -12.50
CA ASP A 97 2.92 19.93 -13.71
C ASP A 97 3.51 18.74 -14.48
N TYR A 98 4.15 17.79 -13.80
CA TYR A 98 4.61 16.54 -14.40
C TYR A 98 3.46 15.74 -15.02
N LEU A 99 2.40 15.47 -14.25
CA LEU A 99 1.26 14.67 -14.71
C LEU A 99 0.49 15.33 -15.85
N ASP A 100 0.41 16.66 -15.89
CA ASP A 100 -0.23 17.42 -16.95
C ASP A 100 0.55 17.33 -18.27
N ASP A 101 1.88 17.47 -18.22
CA ASP A 101 2.76 17.21 -19.37
C ASP A 101 2.64 15.77 -19.85
N PHE A 102 2.63 14.80 -18.91
CA PHE A 102 2.49 13.39 -19.21
C PHE A 102 1.16 13.09 -19.91
N PHE A 103 0.06 13.65 -19.40
CA PHE A 103 -1.27 13.48 -19.98
C PHE A 103 -1.37 14.11 -21.36
N SER A 104 -0.81 15.31 -21.55
CA SER A 104 -0.75 15.99 -22.86
C SER A 104 0.06 15.19 -23.89
N LEU A 105 1.25 14.70 -23.52
CA LEU A 105 2.10 13.87 -24.38
C LEU A 105 1.45 12.51 -24.68
N SER A 106 0.80 11.90 -23.69
CA SER A 106 0.05 10.64 -23.87
C SER A 106 -1.12 10.80 -24.85
N ASN A 107 -1.85 11.92 -24.77
CA ASN A 107 -2.89 12.24 -25.75
C ASN A 107 -2.30 12.41 -27.16
N THR A 108 -1.22 13.19 -27.28
CA THR A 108 -0.57 13.44 -28.58
C THR A 108 -0.02 12.15 -29.20
N LEU A 109 0.58 11.27 -28.40
CA LEU A 109 1.03 9.94 -28.83
C LEU A 109 -0.15 9.09 -29.31
N ALA A 110 -1.23 9.04 -28.53
CA ALA A 110 -2.40 8.24 -28.86
C ALA A 110 -3.08 8.72 -30.16
N GLU A 111 -3.13 10.03 -30.40
CA GLU A 111 -3.59 10.63 -31.67
C GLU A 111 -2.67 10.30 -32.85
N ALA A 112 -1.36 10.26 -32.64
CA ALA A 112 -0.39 9.89 -33.67
C ALA A 112 -0.49 8.39 -34.03
N LEU A 113 -0.68 7.53 -33.02
CA LEU A 113 -0.82 6.09 -33.22
C LEU A 113 -2.15 5.74 -33.90
N GLN A 114 -3.28 6.38 -33.55
CA GLN A 114 -4.61 6.03 -34.06
C GLN A 114 -4.97 4.55 -33.86
N ASP A 115 -4.62 3.99 -32.71
CA ASP A 115 -4.89 2.60 -32.38
C ASP A 115 -6.32 2.39 -31.85
N ASP A 116 -6.90 1.23 -32.19
CA ASP A 116 -7.97 0.66 -31.38
C ASP A 116 -7.38 0.06 -30.09
N TYR A 117 -8.15 -0.01 -29.01
CA TYR A 117 -7.68 -0.61 -27.76
C TYR A 117 -7.48 -2.13 -27.90
N PRO A 118 -6.38 -2.72 -27.38
CA PRO A 118 -5.29 -2.08 -26.62
C PRO A 118 -4.27 -1.33 -27.50
N ALA A 119 -3.67 -0.27 -26.94
CA ALA A 119 -2.67 0.56 -27.63
C ALA A 119 -1.42 -0.25 -28.04
N SER A 120 -0.77 0.11 -29.14
CA SER A 120 0.47 -0.53 -29.56
C SER A 120 1.69 -0.11 -28.74
N ALA A 121 1.62 1.05 -28.10
CA ALA A 121 2.61 1.61 -27.19
C ALA A 121 1.93 2.65 -26.28
N ASP A 122 2.53 2.95 -25.15
CA ASP A 122 2.13 4.06 -24.27
C ASP A 122 3.35 4.93 -23.91
N MET A 123 3.10 6.12 -23.34
CA MET A 123 4.14 7.11 -23.11
C MET A 123 5.19 6.63 -22.10
N ASP A 124 4.74 5.94 -21.06
CA ASP A 124 5.57 5.36 -20.01
C ASP A 124 6.60 4.37 -20.58
N GLN A 125 6.14 3.39 -21.38
CA GLN A 125 7.02 2.43 -22.04
C GLN A 125 8.12 3.10 -22.90
N LEU A 126 7.78 4.21 -23.56
CA LEU A 126 8.74 4.98 -24.36
C LEU A 126 9.79 5.68 -23.49
N LEU A 127 9.38 6.26 -22.35
CA LEU A 127 10.28 6.89 -21.38
C LEU A 127 11.25 5.85 -20.79
N ASP A 128 10.73 4.70 -20.39
CA ASP A 128 11.50 3.57 -19.85
C ASP A 128 12.57 3.05 -20.82
N ASN A 129 12.20 2.92 -22.09
CA ASN A 129 13.14 2.47 -23.11
C ASN A 129 14.32 3.44 -23.26
N VAL A 130 14.04 4.74 -23.30
CA VAL A 130 15.09 5.75 -23.43
C VAL A 130 15.92 5.87 -22.16
N ALA A 131 15.30 5.78 -20.97
CA ALA A 131 16.00 5.75 -19.69
C ALA A 131 16.99 4.56 -19.61
N ALA A 132 16.63 3.41 -20.19
CA ALA A 132 17.50 2.25 -20.31
C ALA A 132 18.55 2.36 -21.45
N GLY A 133 18.66 3.51 -22.13
CA GLY A 133 19.60 3.74 -23.23
C GLY A 133 19.21 3.06 -24.55
N ARG A 134 17.97 2.58 -24.68
CA ARG A 134 17.41 2.01 -25.91
C ARG A 134 16.74 3.11 -26.76
N LYS A 135 16.33 2.77 -27.98
CA LYS A 135 15.41 3.63 -28.74
C LYS A 135 14.04 3.66 -28.09
N SER A 136 13.31 4.76 -28.19
CA SER A 136 11.94 4.88 -27.66
C SER A 136 10.99 3.79 -28.18
N SER A 137 11.20 3.31 -29.40
CA SER A 137 10.43 2.24 -30.05
C SER A 137 10.97 0.82 -29.83
N GLU A 138 11.94 0.60 -28.96
CA GLU A 138 12.62 -0.70 -28.79
C GLU A 138 12.34 -1.34 -27.43
N ASN A 139 11.71 -2.51 -27.43
CA ASN A 139 11.41 -3.30 -26.23
C ASN A 139 12.70 -3.80 -25.53
N ALA A 140 12.57 -4.20 -24.27
CA ALA A 140 13.66 -4.74 -23.48
C ALA A 140 14.31 -6.02 -24.06
N ASP A 141 13.58 -6.79 -24.88
CA ASP A 141 14.07 -7.98 -25.57
C ASP A 141 14.77 -7.67 -26.91
N GLY A 142 14.90 -6.39 -27.28
CA GLY A 142 15.48 -5.91 -28.54
C GLY A 142 14.53 -5.97 -29.74
N SER A 143 13.26 -6.36 -29.53
CA SER A 143 12.23 -6.27 -30.56
C SER A 143 11.72 -4.83 -30.73
N MET A 144 11.24 -4.48 -31.92
CA MET A 144 10.67 -3.16 -32.18
C MET A 144 9.18 -3.16 -31.87
N LEU A 145 8.70 -2.08 -31.25
CA LEU A 145 7.28 -1.82 -31.03
C LEU A 145 6.54 -1.70 -32.37
N PRO A 146 5.25 -2.09 -32.43
CA PRO A 146 4.44 -1.80 -33.61
C PRO A 146 4.42 -0.29 -33.88
N LYS A 147 4.42 0.10 -35.16
CA LYS A 147 4.46 1.51 -35.59
C LYS A 147 5.72 2.28 -35.13
N ALA A 148 6.87 1.59 -35.00
CA ALA A 148 8.15 2.20 -34.65
C ALA A 148 8.47 3.50 -35.39
N ASP A 149 8.26 3.58 -36.71
CA ASP A 149 8.52 4.81 -37.48
C ASP A 149 7.67 6.01 -37.02
N ILE A 150 6.42 5.77 -36.59
CA ILE A 150 5.52 6.80 -36.05
C ILE A 150 5.97 7.21 -34.65
N ILE A 151 6.38 6.23 -33.82
CA ILE A 151 6.90 6.46 -32.47
C ILE A 151 8.19 7.29 -32.51
N GLU A 152 9.13 6.94 -33.39
CA GLU A 152 10.39 7.67 -33.55
C GLU A 152 10.14 9.11 -34.05
N ALA A 153 9.18 9.30 -34.97
CA ALA A 153 8.77 10.64 -35.43
C ALA A 153 8.11 11.47 -34.31
N PHE A 154 7.15 10.88 -33.58
CA PHE A 154 6.52 11.50 -32.42
C PHE A 154 7.57 11.96 -31.40
N TRP A 155 8.53 11.08 -31.07
CA TRP A 155 9.58 11.37 -30.11
C TRP A 155 10.45 12.55 -30.56
N ALA A 156 10.85 12.57 -31.84
CA ALA A 156 11.64 13.65 -32.40
C ALA A 156 10.87 14.99 -32.42
N ASP A 157 9.59 14.96 -32.79
CA ASP A 157 8.74 16.16 -32.89
C ASP A 157 8.42 16.78 -31.51
N ASN A 158 8.42 15.96 -30.44
CA ASN A 158 8.07 16.37 -29.08
C ASN A 158 9.26 16.41 -28.11
N GLN A 159 10.50 16.37 -28.61
CA GLN A 159 11.71 16.24 -27.79
C GLN A 159 11.79 17.29 -26.67
N SER A 160 11.51 18.57 -26.95
CA SER A 160 11.58 19.63 -25.93
C SER A 160 10.56 19.45 -24.81
N SER A 161 9.36 18.96 -25.12
CA SER A 161 8.33 18.69 -24.12
C SER A 161 8.68 17.46 -23.29
N ILE A 162 9.28 16.44 -23.93
CA ILE A 162 9.78 15.24 -23.24
C ILE A 162 10.93 15.58 -22.29
N GLU A 163 11.87 16.43 -22.71
CA GLU A 163 12.97 16.90 -21.83
C GLU A 163 12.42 17.69 -20.63
N THR A 164 11.35 18.48 -20.84
CA THR A 164 10.66 19.19 -19.74
C THR A 164 9.98 18.23 -18.78
N LEU A 165 9.27 17.22 -19.31
CA LEU A 165 8.65 16.16 -18.52
C LEU A 165 9.69 15.42 -17.66
N GLN A 166 10.81 15.01 -18.26
CA GLN A 166 11.90 14.33 -17.57
C GLN A 166 12.54 15.20 -16.49
N GLN A 167 12.69 16.50 -16.74
CA GLN A 167 13.19 17.42 -15.72
C GLN A 167 12.22 17.53 -14.54
N ARG A 168 10.91 17.66 -14.78
CA ARG A 168 9.90 17.72 -13.70
C ARG A 168 9.87 16.44 -12.87
N TYR A 169 10.05 15.29 -13.51
CA TYR A 169 10.19 14.01 -12.82
C TYR A 169 11.44 13.96 -11.95
N GLN A 170 12.57 14.46 -12.46
CA GLN A 170 13.79 14.59 -11.68
C GLN A 170 13.63 15.58 -10.51
N ASP A 171 12.94 16.71 -10.73
CA ASP A 171 12.64 17.70 -9.70
C ASP A 171 11.77 17.09 -8.58
N LEU A 172 10.88 16.13 -8.89
CA LEU A 172 10.14 15.36 -7.89
C LEU A 172 11.04 14.41 -7.09
N LYS A 173 11.97 13.72 -7.76
CA LYS A 173 12.92 12.80 -7.12
C LYS A 173 13.91 13.53 -6.21
N ASP A 174 14.34 14.71 -6.62
CA ASP A 174 15.27 15.55 -5.88
C ASP A 174 14.56 16.44 -4.85
N PHE A 175 13.21 16.43 -4.81
CA PHE A 175 12.45 17.24 -3.86
C PHE A 175 12.73 16.76 -2.42
N PRO A 176 12.97 17.68 -1.47
CA PRO A 176 13.27 17.29 -0.09
C PRO A 176 12.17 16.40 0.53
N GLU A 177 12.57 15.30 1.15
CA GLU A 177 11.62 14.40 1.82
C GLU A 177 11.14 14.96 3.16
N HIS A 178 12.01 15.65 3.89
CA HIS A 178 11.72 16.20 5.21
C HIS A 178 11.67 17.73 5.22
N LEU A 179 10.86 18.26 6.14
CA LEU A 179 10.63 19.69 6.30
C LEU A 179 11.92 20.47 6.61
N SER A 180 12.83 19.92 7.41
CA SER A 180 14.09 20.58 7.72
C SER A 180 14.95 20.80 6.49
N SER A 181 15.15 19.76 5.68
CA SER A 181 15.88 19.85 4.41
C SER A 181 15.23 20.86 3.45
N TRP A 182 13.89 20.93 3.40
CA TRP A 182 13.18 21.95 2.60
C TRP A 182 13.43 23.38 3.12
N LEU A 183 13.41 23.58 4.44
CA LEU A 183 13.70 24.88 5.05
C LEU A 183 15.14 25.34 4.77
N ASP A 184 16.10 24.41 4.77
CA ASP A 184 17.51 24.70 4.46
C ASP A 184 17.71 25.01 2.98
N ASN A 185 17.13 24.21 2.08
CA ASN A 185 17.16 24.48 0.63
C ASN A 185 16.56 25.85 0.27
N ASN A 186 15.53 26.29 1.00
CA ASN A 186 14.90 27.59 0.82
C ASN A 186 15.57 28.73 1.60
N ASN A 187 16.68 28.47 2.30
CA ASN A 187 17.42 29.45 3.10
C ASN A 187 16.51 30.20 4.12
N ILE A 188 15.58 29.48 4.75
CA ILE A 188 14.66 30.06 5.72
C ILE A 188 15.36 30.24 7.07
N ASP A 189 15.60 31.50 7.44
CA ASP A 189 16.11 31.88 8.76
C ASP A 189 15.07 31.56 9.85
N ARG A 190 15.51 30.86 10.89
CA ARG A 190 14.63 30.31 11.93
C ARG A 190 15.38 30.05 13.24
N PRO A 191 14.72 30.21 14.40
CA PRO A 191 15.36 29.98 15.70
C PRO A 191 15.59 28.50 15.96
N LEU A 192 16.61 28.17 16.76
CA LEU A 192 16.95 26.79 17.18
C LEU A 192 15.74 26.00 17.70
N ALA A 193 14.84 26.65 18.44
CA ALA A 193 13.65 26.02 18.99
C ALA A 193 12.68 25.49 17.91
N LEU A 194 12.63 26.14 16.74
CA LEU A 194 11.82 25.66 15.62
C LEU A 194 12.45 24.41 14.99
N ASP A 195 13.78 24.33 14.93
CA ASP A 195 14.46 23.14 14.40
C ASP A 195 14.33 21.94 15.30
N GLN A 196 14.50 22.14 16.61
CA GLN A 196 14.26 21.11 17.61
C GLN A 196 12.86 20.51 17.46
N LEU A 197 11.87 21.37 17.21
CA LEU A 197 10.48 20.99 17.01
C LEU A 197 10.28 20.24 15.68
N VAL A 198 10.84 20.75 14.58
CA VAL A 198 10.76 20.09 13.26
C VAL A 198 11.38 18.70 13.31
N GLU A 199 12.57 18.55 13.91
CA GLU A 199 13.24 17.24 14.01
C GLU A 199 12.53 16.30 15.00
N LYS A 200 12.01 16.81 16.12
CA LYS A 200 11.14 16.04 17.03
C LYS A 200 9.98 15.41 16.27
N HIS A 201 9.42 16.12 15.29
CA HIS A 201 8.26 15.69 14.52
C HIS A 201 8.59 15.17 13.11
N ARG A 202 9.86 14.88 12.80
CA ARG A 202 10.31 14.39 11.48
C ARG A 202 9.49 13.18 10.99
N TYR A 203 9.25 12.23 11.88
CA TYR A 203 8.49 10.99 11.61
C TYR A 203 7.09 10.96 12.24
N SER A 204 6.59 12.10 12.71
CA SER A 204 5.25 12.16 13.32
C SER A 204 4.11 11.87 12.33
N GLY A 205 4.41 11.79 11.03
CA GLY A 205 3.48 11.26 10.03
C GLY A 205 3.06 9.81 10.26
N LEU A 206 3.85 9.04 11.01
CA LEU A 206 3.57 7.64 11.33
C LEU A 206 2.79 7.47 12.66
N ASN A 207 2.38 8.58 13.29
CA ASN A 207 1.81 8.58 14.64
C ASN A 207 0.34 8.15 14.69
N GLY A 208 -0.40 8.25 13.59
CA GLY A 208 -1.81 7.87 13.57
C GLY A 208 -2.60 8.56 12.45
N LYS A 209 -3.91 8.35 12.45
CA LYS A 209 -4.83 9.02 11.52
C LYS A 209 -5.56 10.17 12.20
N TYR A 210 -5.76 11.26 11.46
CA TYR A 210 -6.43 12.47 11.93
C TYR A 210 -7.45 12.95 10.91
N GLU A 211 -8.30 13.91 11.31
CA GLU A 211 -9.12 14.65 10.35
C GLU A 211 -8.25 15.44 9.37
N GLY A 212 -8.72 15.66 8.14
CA GLY A 212 -7.96 16.40 7.14
C GLY A 212 -7.73 17.86 7.54
N ALA A 213 -6.47 18.29 7.59
CA ALA A 213 -6.12 19.69 7.86
C ALA A 213 -6.56 20.61 6.72
N GLY A 214 -7.27 21.70 7.06
CA GLY A 214 -7.84 22.62 6.07
C GLY A 214 -6.83 23.16 5.05
N GLY A 215 -5.65 23.61 5.50
CA GLY A 215 -4.59 24.12 4.61
C GLY A 215 -4.04 23.08 3.65
N LEU A 216 -4.02 21.79 4.04
CA LEU A 216 -3.64 20.69 3.17
C LEU A 216 -4.77 20.27 2.23
N LEU A 217 -6.03 20.39 2.64
CA LEU A 217 -7.18 20.04 1.80
C LEU A 217 -7.33 20.98 0.61
N ASP A 218 -7.11 22.27 0.82
CA ASP A 218 -7.28 23.31 -0.20
C ASP A 218 -6.33 23.12 -1.39
N SER A 219 -5.12 22.62 -1.13
CA SER A 219 -4.09 22.41 -2.16
C SER A 219 -4.06 21.00 -2.76
N ALA A 220 -5.01 20.12 -2.40
CA ALA A 220 -4.94 18.70 -2.76
C ALA A 220 -5.53 18.35 -4.14
N ARG A 221 -6.33 19.22 -4.77
CA ARG A 221 -7.18 18.87 -5.92
C ARG A 221 -6.80 19.60 -7.20
N PHE A 222 -6.56 18.81 -8.25
CA PHE A 222 -6.09 19.31 -9.54
C PHE A 222 -6.91 18.73 -10.70
N GLN A 223 -7.02 19.53 -11.76
CA GLN A 223 -7.52 19.10 -13.06
C GLN A 223 -6.41 19.25 -14.08
N LEU A 224 -5.97 18.12 -14.62
CA LEU A 224 -5.08 18.04 -15.78
C LEU A 224 -5.90 18.22 -17.04
N ASN A 225 -5.34 18.83 -18.07
CA ASN A 225 -6.00 19.09 -19.32
C ASN A 225 -5.13 18.61 -20.48
N ALA A 226 -5.74 18.06 -21.53
CA ALA A 226 -5.00 17.62 -22.72
C ALA A 226 -4.24 18.77 -23.43
N ALA A 227 -4.58 20.03 -23.13
CA ALA A 227 -3.90 21.21 -23.65
C ALA A 227 -2.65 21.62 -22.86
N GLY A 228 -2.35 20.99 -21.71
CA GLY A 228 -1.15 21.26 -20.91
C GLY A 228 -1.20 22.55 -20.08
N ASP A 229 -2.37 22.94 -19.57
CA ASP A 229 -2.57 24.15 -18.76
C ASP A 229 -2.99 23.87 -17.29
N GLY A 230 -2.78 22.64 -16.82
CA GLY A 230 -3.18 22.08 -15.52
C GLY A 230 -3.55 23.10 -14.45
N SER A 231 -4.80 23.07 -14.00
CA SER A 231 -5.35 24.10 -13.08
C SER A 231 -5.88 23.52 -11.78
N GLN A 232 -5.80 24.30 -10.71
CA GLN A 232 -6.45 23.99 -9.44
C GLN A 232 -7.98 24.09 -9.58
N LEU A 233 -8.69 23.16 -8.93
CA LEU A 233 -10.14 23.13 -8.96
C LEU A 233 -10.74 24.11 -7.91
N ASP A 234 -11.21 25.26 -8.37
CA ASP A 234 -12.00 26.18 -7.54
C ASP A 234 -13.39 25.59 -7.23
N GLY A 235 -13.55 25.00 -6.05
CA GLY A 235 -14.85 24.91 -5.37
C GLY A 235 -15.97 24.08 -6.01
N ILE A 236 -15.70 22.94 -6.66
CA ILE A 236 -16.76 22.06 -7.20
C ILE A 236 -16.91 20.74 -6.42
N GLY A 237 -18.15 20.56 -5.94
CA GLY A 237 -18.93 19.33 -5.75
C GLY A 237 -18.23 17.97 -5.66
N LYS A 238 -18.36 17.38 -4.46
CA LYS A 238 -18.06 15.98 -4.10
C LYS A 238 -18.54 14.99 -5.16
N LEU A 239 -17.62 14.21 -5.74
CA LEU A 239 -17.90 12.88 -6.28
C LEU A 239 -16.66 12.00 -6.11
N GLY A 240 -16.88 10.89 -5.41
CA GLY A 240 -15.87 9.96 -4.92
C GLY A 240 -15.58 8.81 -5.87
N ILE A 241 -14.49 8.10 -5.58
CA ILE A 241 -14.23 6.77 -6.11
C ILE A 241 -14.09 5.86 -4.92
N MET A 242 -14.55 4.60 -5.10
CA MET A 242 -14.23 3.48 -4.23
C MET A 242 -12.72 3.38 -4.04
N MET A 243 -12.26 3.97 -2.95
CA MET A 243 -10.99 3.68 -2.34
C MET A 243 -11.14 2.42 -1.50
N ASP A 244 -10.00 1.82 -1.17
CA ASP A 244 -9.94 0.88 -0.07
C ASP A 244 -10.60 1.49 1.17
N THR A 245 -11.75 0.95 1.57
CA THR A 245 -12.54 1.51 2.68
C THR A 245 -11.77 1.46 3.99
N MET A 246 -10.81 0.54 4.13
CA MET A 246 -10.01 0.40 5.36
C MET A 246 -9.00 1.52 5.51
N ASP A 247 -8.49 2.08 4.40
CA ASP A 247 -7.46 3.12 4.40
C ASP A 247 -7.92 4.46 3.84
N MET A 248 -9.22 4.65 3.68
CA MET A 248 -9.80 5.86 3.08
C MET A 248 -9.35 7.15 3.79
N PRO A 249 -8.93 8.17 3.03
CA PRO A 249 -8.51 9.43 3.61
C PRO A 249 -9.70 10.22 4.18
N MET A 250 -9.54 10.72 5.41
CA MET A 250 -10.55 11.48 6.16
C MET A 250 -10.61 12.95 5.67
N THR A 251 -10.82 13.11 4.37
CA THR A 251 -11.07 14.43 3.77
C THR A 251 -12.51 14.87 4.04
N ASP A 252 -12.80 16.18 3.96
CA ASP A 252 -14.14 16.82 4.05
C ASP A 252 -15.31 16.12 3.32
N ARG A 253 -15.03 15.10 2.50
CA ARG A 253 -16.01 14.20 1.89
C ARG A 253 -16.78 13.37 2.92
N TYR A 254 -16.13 12.85 3.95
CA TYR A 254 -16.74 12.04 5.00
C TYR A 254 -16.52 12.71 6.36
N ASP A 255 -17.62 12.94 7.08
CA ASP A 255 -17.52 13.08 8.55
C ASP A 255 -16.84 11.80 9.08
N LEU A 256 -15.99 11.91 10.11
CA LEU A 256 -15.36 10.75 10.77
C LEU A 256 -16.38 9.63 11.01
N SER A 257 -17.57 9.99 11.47
CA SER A 257 -18.67 9.05 11.73
C SER A 257 -19.14 8.29 10.48
N ALA A 258 -19.13 8.94 9.30
CA ALA A 258 -19.53 8.30 8.05
C ALA A 258 -18.44 7.35 7.52
N SER A 259 -17.17 7.71 7.70
CA SER A 259 -16.03 6.85 7.33
C SER A 259 -15.97 5.60 8.21
N GLU A 260 -16.14 5.78 9.53
CA GLU A 260 -16.24 4.68 10.50
C GLU A 260 -17.40 3.75 10.17
N ALA A 261 -18.58 4.30 9.89
CA ALA A 261 -19.74 3.50 9.48
C ALA A 261 -19.48 2.73 8.17
N MET A 262 -18.75 3.30 7.22
CA MET A 262 -18.37 2.61 5.99
C MET A 262 -17.36 1.49 6.24
N MET A 263 -16.35 1.72 7.07
CA MET A 263 -15.39 0.68 7.50
C MET A 263 -16.11 -0.47 8.21
N GLN A 264 -16.95 -0.14 9.20
CA GLN A 264 -17.77 -1.11 9.92
C GLN A 264 -18.60 -1.93 8.94
N HIS A 265 -19.32 -1.27 8.04
CA HIS A 265 -20.17 -1.95 7.09
C HIS A 265 -19.39 -2.84 6.11
N SER A 266 -18.19 -2.44 5.68
CA SER A 266 -17.31 -3.27 4.87
C SER A 266 -16.86 -4.53 5.62
N ILE A 267 -16.49 -4.41 6.90
CA ILE A 267 -16.14 -5.55 7.76
C ILE A 267 -17.35 -6.47 7.95
N GLU A 268 -18.51 -5.90 8.25
CA GLU A 268 -19.77 -6.64 8.36
C GLU A 268 -20.09 -7.40 7.07
N ILE A 269 -19.94 -6.77 5.90
CA ILE A 269 -20.15 -7.46 4.61
C ILE A 269 -19.16 -8.61 4.46
N GLY A 270 -17.87 -8.39 4.78
CA GLY A 270 -16.84 -9.44 4.75
C GLY A 270 -17.19 -10.62 5.64
N LEU A 271 -17.57 -10.36 6.89
CA LEU A 271 -18.06 -11.36 7.84
C LEU A 271 -19.34 -12.05 7.34
N ARG A 272 -20.29 -11.32 6.77
CA ARG A 272 -21.53 -11.91 6.24
C ARG A 272 -21.24 -12.86 5.08
N LEU A 273 -20.27 -12.52 4.23
CA LEU A 273 -19.90 -13.33 3.09
C LEU A 273 -18.98 -14.51 3.47
N GLY A 274 -18.26 -14.39 4.58
CA GLY A 274 -17.12 -15.25 4.88
C GLY A 274 -16.01 -14.99 3.87
N ASP A 275 -15.72 -13.70 3.62
CA ASP A 275 -14.64 -13.26 2.73
C ASP A 275 -13.37 -12.99 3.54
N ALA A 276 -12.47 -13.97 3.54
CA ALA A 276 -11.19 -13.91 4.25
C ALA A 276 -10.31 -12.74 3.76
N ARG A 277 -10.44 -12.33 2.50
CA ARG A 277 -9.61 -11.26 1.92
C ARG A 277 -9.99 -9.90 2.50
N THR A 278 -11.28 -9.61 2.65
CA THR A 278 -11.73 -8.36 3.28
C THR A 278 -11.25 -8.24 4.72
N LEU A 279 -11.33 -9.33 5.50
CA LEU A 279 -10.85 -9.32 6.88
C LEU A 279 -9.32 -9.26 6.98
N LYS A 280 -8.60 -9.95 6.08
CA LYS A 280 -7.14 -9.86 5.97
C LYS A 280 -6.70 -8.42 5.73
N HIS A 281 -7.43 -7.70 4.90
CA HIS A 281 -7.17 -6.31 4.59
C HIS A 281 -7.40 -5.40 5.81
N ALA A 282 -8.45 -5.64 6.60
CA ALA A 282 -8.69 -4.93 7.85
C ALA A 282 -7.59 -5.21 8.90
N ILE A 283 -7.25 -6.49 9.11
CA ILE A 283 -6.22 -6.92 10.06
C ILE A 283 -4.83 -6.40 9.67
N ALA A 284 -4.45 -6.52 8.40
CA ALA A 284 -3.15 -6.03 7.95
C ALA A 284 -3.01 -4.51 8.12
N SER A 285 -4.10 -3.74 7.97
CA SER A 285 -4.05 -2.31 8.30
C SER A 285 -3.79 -2.08 9.80
N GLU A 286 -4.45 -2.82 10.70
CA GLU A 286 -4.21 -2.71 12.16
C GLU A 286 -2.76 -3.05 12.53
N ILE A 287 -2.26 -4.22 12.08
CA ILE A 287 -0.91 -4.68 12.41
C ILE A 287 0.14 -3.69 11.89
N MET A 288 0.03 -3.27 10.62
CA MET A 288 0.95 -2.30 10.03
C MET A 288 0.96 -0.99 10.81
N HIS A 289 -0.21 -0.46 11.20
CA HIS A 289 -0.27 0.77 12.00
C HIS A 289 0.35 0.58 13.39
N SER A 290 0.11 -0.56 14.03
CA SER A 290 0.70 -0.88 15.33
C SER A 290 2.23 -0.99 15.25
N GLU A 291 2.76 -1.66 14.22
CA GLU A 291 4.21 -1.77 14.00
C GLU A 291 4.85 -0.40 13.78
N ARG A 292 4.30 0.42 12.87
CA ARG A 292 4.77 1.80 12.64
C ARG A 292 4.80 2.62 13.93
N LYS A 293 3.73 2.54 14.70
CA LYS A 293 3.58 3.23 15.98
C LYS A 293 4.63 2.77 16.99
N ALA A 294 4.88 1.46 17.09
CA ALA A 294 5.92 0.90 17.95
C ALA A 294 7.32 1.37 17.53
N THR A 295 7.64 1.33 16.24
CA THR A 295 8.93 1.79 15.69
C THR A 295 9.11 3.30 15.92
N LEU A 296 8.07 4.10 15.75
CA LEU A 296 8.10 5.54 16.04
C LEU A 296 8.36 5.83 17.52
N VAL A 297 7.71 5.10 18.44
CA VAL A 297 7.95 5.22 19.89
C VAL A 297 9.40 4.89 20.22
N ASP A 298 9.91 3.78 19.68
CA ASP A 298 11.28 3.32 19.90
C ASP A 298 12.31 4.31 19.35
N TYR A 299 12.05 4.90 18.17
CA TYR A 299 12.84 6.01 17.63
C TYR A 299 12.83 7.22 18.56
N GLN A 300 11.66 7.70 18.98
CA GLN A 300 11.54 8.90 19.83
C GLN A 300 12.21 8.73 21.20
N GLN A 301 12.14 7.53 21.79
CA GLN A 301 12.81 7.22 23.05
C GLN A 301 14.35 7.29 22.95
N SER A 302 14.91 7.07 21.76
CA SER A 302 16.34 7.23 21.48
C SER A 302 16.71 8.66 21.05
N PHE A 303 15.88 9.29 20.22
CA PHE A 303 16.12 10.62 19.66
C PHE A 303 16.08 11.71 20.74
N GLN A 304 15.01 11.79 21.53
CA GLN A 304 14.78 12.91 22.46
C GLN A 304 15.90 13.11 23.49
N PRO A 305 16.42 12.06 24.16
CA PRO A 305 17.53 12.22 25.10
C PRO A 305 18.82 12.68 24.41
N LEU A 306 19.10 12.17 23.20
CA LEU A 306 20.31 12.52 22.47
C LEU A 306 20.24 13.96 21.93
N ALA A 307 19.11 14.36 21.37
CA ALA A 307 18.84 15.74 20.96
C ALA A 307 18.98 16.70 22.14
N SER A 308 18.38 16.37 23.30
CA SER A 308 18.50 17.18 24.51
C SER A 308 19.96 17.33 24.96
N ALA A 309 20.74 16.24 24.93
CA ALA A 309 22.16 16.29 25.27
C ALA A 309 22.97 17.14 24.28
N PHE A 310 22.69 17.02 22.98
CA PHE A 310 23.33 17.81 21.92
C PHE A 310 23.13 19.30 22.17
N TYR A 311 21.88 19.74 22.28
CA TYR A 311 21.56 21.16 22.44
C TYR A 311 21.95 21.72 23.81
N GLN A 312 22.00 20.89 24.86
CA GLN A 312 22.51 21.31 26.17
C GLN A 312 24.03 21.54 26.17
N GLN A 313 24.79 20.74 25.41
CA GLN A 313 26.25 20.80 25.40
C GLN A 313 26.79 21.82 24.39
N LEU A 314 26.22 21.86 23.19
CA LEU A 314 26.69 22.68 22.09
C LEU A 314 25.95 24.01 21.97
N GLY A 315 24.72 24.09 22.49
CA GLY A 315 23.89 25.29 22.41
C GLY A 315 23.46 25.61 20.97
N GLU A 316 23.24 26.89 20.71
CA GLU A 316 23.02 27.42 19.37
C GLU A 316 24.37 27.64 18.68
N LEU A 317 24.58 26.99 17.54
CA LEU A 317 25.82 27.02 16.77
C LEU A 317 25.71 28.01 15.61
N GLU A 318 26.83 28.67 15.29
CA GLU A 318 26.93 29.65 14.20
C GLU A 318 28.20 29.38 13.35
N PRO A 319 28.08 28.97 12.07
CA PRO A 319 26.84 28.73 11.32
C PRO A 319 25.95 27.65 11.92
N ARG A 320 24.64 27.77 11.73
CA ARG A 320 23.64 26.79 12.17
C ARG A 320 24.09 25.35 11.89
N PHE A 321 24.02 24.51 12.92
CA PHE A 321 24.34 23.09 12.85
C PHE A 321 23.50 22.31 13.88
N SER A 322 22.78 21.29 13.43
CA SER A 322 21.82 20.51 14.22
C SER A 322 22.31 19.08 14.51
N LEU A 323 21.61 18.36 15.40
CA LEU A 323 21.87 16.92 15.58
C LEU A 323 21.61 16.15 14.27
N GLN A 324 20.63 16.58 13.48
CA GLN A 324 20.29 15.92 12.24
C GLN A 324 21.39 16.08 11.19
N ASP A 325 22.01 17.27 11.09
CA ASP A 325 23.11 17.52 10.17
C ASP A 325 24.30 16.58 10.47
N MET A 326 24.53 16.28 11.76
CA MET A 326 25.51 15.27 12.18
C MET A 326 25.10 13.85 11.74
N LEU A 327 23.83 13.47 11.89
CA LEU A 327 23.32 12.17 11.45
C LEU A 327 23.42 12.02 9.92
N ASP A 328 23.05 13.05 9.17
CA ASP A 328 23.14 13.10 7.71
C ASP A 328 24.60 12.98 7.25
N ASN A 329 25.54 13.63 7.94
CA ASN A 329 26.97 13.47 7.67
C ASN A 329 27.47 12.04 7.93
N ILE A 330 26.94 11.34 8.95
CA ILE A 330 27.25 9.93 9.20
C ILE A 330 26.77 9.07 8.03
N VAL A 331 25.53 9.28 7.56
CA VAL A 331 24.95 8.54 6.43
C VAL A 331 25.76 8.76 5.16
N GLN A 332 26.15 10.01 4.89
CA GLN A 332 26.89 10.39 3.68
C GLN A 332 28.38 10.04 3.74
N GLY A 333 28.90 9.61 4.90
CA GLY A 333 30.33 9.35 5.10
C GLY A 333 31.19 10.63 5.06
N ASN A 334 30.59 11.78 5.34
CA ASN A 334 31.26 13.07 5.45
C ASN A 334 31.96 13.22 6.81
N ASP A 335 32.73 14.30 6.98
CA ASP A 335 33.16 14.72 8.31
C ASP A 335 31.94 15.12 9.15
N LEU A 336 31.92 14.74 10.43
CA LEU A 336 30.77 14.93 11.32
C LEU A 336 30.42 16.40 11.56
N SER A 337 31.35 17.32 11.31
CA SER A 337 31.16 18.76 11.47
C SER A 337 31.11 19.51 10.13
N GLN A 338 30.95 18.77 9.03
CA GLN A 338 30.79 19.35 7.70
C GLN A 338 29.44 20.06 7.61
N LEU A 339 29.49 21.31 7.16
CA LEU A 339 28.32 22.10 6.78
C LEU A 339 27.84 21.70 5.39
N ASP A 340 26.58 22.01 5.06
CA ASP A 340 26.00 21.78 3.73
C ASP A 340 26.77 22.48 2.59
N THR A 341 27.50 23.55 2.92
CA THR A 341 28.42 24.24 2.00
C THR A 341 29.68 23.44 1.64
N GLY A 342 29.89 22.28 2.26
CA GLY A 342 31.10 21.47 2.21
C GLY A 342 32.25 21.97 3.12
N GLY A 343 32.06 23.12 3.78
CA GLY A 343 33.02 23.66 4.74
C GLY A 343 32.94 22.98 6.12
N GLN A 344 33.97 23.13 6.94
CA GLN A 344 33.97 22.65 8.33
C GLN A 344 33.37 23.70 9.27
N HIS A 345 32.57 23.27 10.23
CA HIS A 345 32.00 24.16 11.24
C HIS A 345 33.10 24.74 12.15
N PRO A 346 33.07 26.03 12.55
CA PRO A 346 34.11 26.65 13.39
C PRO A 346 34.34 25.96 14.75
N GLN A 347 33.34 25.21 15.22
CA GLN A 347 33.38 24.42 16.46
C GLN A 347 33.57 22.91 16.20
N THR A 348 34.22 22.50 15.10
CA THR A 348 34.53 21.09 14.78
C THR A 348 35.01 20.28 15.98
N GLU A 349 35.94 20.80 16.79
CA GLU A 349 36.46 20.06 17.95
C GLU A 349 35.38 19.72 18.98
N GLN A 350 34.41 20.61 19.20
CA GLN A 350 33.32 20.39 20.16
C GLN A 350 32.29 19.42 19.60
N ILE A 351 31.99 19.53 18.30
CA ILE A 351 31.09 18.61 17.58
C ILE A 351 31.68 17.20 17.57
N GLN A 352 32.98 17.07 17.30
CA GLN A 352 33.66 15.77 17.33
C GLN A 352 33.72 15.18 18.74
N GLN A 353 33.96 16.00 19.77
CA GLN A 353 33.92 15.53 21.16
C GLN A 353 32.54 15.01 21.56
N PHE A 354 31.47 15.69 21.13
CA PHE A 354 30.11 15.20 21.32
C PHE A 354 29.93 13.87 20.60
N ALA A 355 30.31 13.78 19.32
CA ALA A 355 30.17 12.57 18.55
C ALA A 355 30.94 11.38 19.14
N ASP A 356 32.19 11.59 19.58
CA ASP A 356 32.99 10.57 20.23
C ASP A 356 32.35 10.09 21.55
N GLN A 357 31.72 11.00 22.29
CA GLN A 357 31.02 10.69 23.54
C GLN A 357 29.74 9.88 23.33
N TYR A 358 29.03 10.10 22.21
CA TYR A 358 27.73 9.50 21.91
C TYR A 358 27.76 8.57 20.69
N ALA A 359 28.92 8.04 20.31
CA ALA A 359 29.12 7.31 19.07
C ALA A 359 28.14 6.13 18.90
N ASP A 360 27.99 5.29 19.92
CA ASP A 360 27.08 4.14 19.89
C ASP A 360 25.61 4.58 19.75
N GLN A 361 25.20 5.66 20.42
CA GLN A 361 23.83 6.20 20.33
C GLN A 361 23.57 6.82 18.96
N LEU A 362 24.55 7.50 18.37
CA LEU A 362 24.44 8.06 17.03
C LEU A 362 24.31 6.95 15.97
N THR A 363 25.10 5.87 16.08
CA THR A 363 24.97 4.71 15.19
C THR A 363 23.60 4.05 15.33
N GLN A 364 23.14 3.78 16.56
CA GLN A 364 21.81 3.19 16.79
C GLN A 364 20.68 4.10 16.29
N LEU A 365 20.79 5.41 16.50
CA LEU A 365 19.79 6.35 16.03
C LEU A 365 19.74 6.40 14.50
N ASN A 366 20.89 6.32 13.84
CA ASN A 366 20.97 6.25 12.38
C ASN A 366 20.34 4.97 11.82
N GLU A 367 20.62 3.81 12.43
CA GLU A 367 19.96 2.55 12.06
C GLU A 367 18.43 2.63 12.22
N LYS A 368 17.96 3.32 13.27
CA LYS A 368 16.53 3.56 13.48
C LYS A 368 15.93 4.55 12.47
N GLN A 369 16.65 5.59 12.04
CA GLN A 369 16.19 6.49 10.97
C GLN A 369 16.03 5.72 9.67
N GLN A 370 17.04 4.93 9.29
CA GLN A 370 16.95 4.06 8.12
C GLN A 370 15.75 3.11 8.20
N ALA A 371 15.54 2.47 9.35
CA ALA A 371 14.39 1.59 9.54
C ALA A 371 13.05 2.32 9.40
N MET A 372 12.97 3.60 9.84
CA MET A 372 11.77 4.43 9.70
C MET A 372 11.53 4.85 8.24
N ASP A 373 12.58 5.16 7.49
CA ASP A 373 12.49 5.54 6.06
C ASP A 373 12.09 4.35 5.18
N GLU A 374 12.47 3.12 5.58
CA GLU A 374 12.15 1.86 4.89
C GLU A 374 10.78 1.26 5.29
N LEU A 375 10.05 1.87 6.25
CA LEU A 375 8.75 1.36 6.65
C LEU A 375 7.76 1.37 5.46
N PRO A 376 6.97 0.30 5.27
CA PRO A 376 5.95 0.28 4.22
C PRO A 376 4.97 1.44 4.40
N ARG A 377 4.67 2.19 3.34
CA ARG A 377 3.80 3.39 3.31
C ARG A 377 2.34 3.06 3.08
N THR A 378 2.07 1.91 2.45
CA THR A 378 0.70 1.38 2.29
C THR A 378 0.56 -0.02 2.85
N ARG A 379 -0.68 -0.43 3.18
CA ARG A 379 -0.98 -1.82 3.51
C ARG A 379 -0.58 -2.75 2.37
N LEU A 380 -0.72 -2.31 1.12
CA LEU A 380 -0.35 -3.12 -0.04
C LEU A 380 1.15 -3.43 -0.04
N GLU A 381 1.99 -2.41 0.17
CA GLU A 381 3.44 -2.59 0.34
C GLU A 381 3.76 -3.50 1.52
N TRP A 382 3.11 -3.32 2.68
CA TRP A 382 3.31 -4.18 3.85
C TRP A 382 2.98 -5.65 3.54
N GLN A 383 1.94 -5.89 2.73
CA GLN A 383 1.53 -7.23 2.27
C GLN A 383 2.40 -7.78 1.12
N THR A 384 3.34 -7.02 0.55
CA THR A 384 4.30 -7.57 -0.41
C THR A 384 5.32 -8.48 0.27
N ASP A 385 5.59 -8.25 1.56
CA ASP A 385 6.35 -9.20 2.38
C ASP A 385 5.49 -10.46 2.61
N PRO A 386 5.97 -11.64 2.16
CA PRO A 386 5.24 -12.89 2.34
C PRO A 386 4.98 -13.25 3.81
N GLU A 387 5.86 -12.87 4.74
CA GLU A 387 5.69 -13.14 6.17
C GLU A 387 4.55 -12.31 6.77
N ASN A 388 4.50 -11.03 6.43
CA ASN A 388 3.44 -10.12 6.85
C ASN A 388 2.07 -10.52 6.30
N ASN A 389 2.00 -10.82 5.00
CA ASN A 389 0.76 -11.29 4.37
C ASN A 389 0.25 -12.58 5.02
N ARG A 390 1.16 -13.52 5.34
CA ARG A 390 0.85 -14.77 6.05
C ARG A 390 0.41 -14.52 7.49
N LEU A 391 1.04 -13.58 8.19
CA LEU A 391 0.64 -13.21 9.54
C LEU A 391 -0.82 -12.73 9.56
N ALA A 392 -1.19 -11.80 8.67
CA ALA A 392 -2.56 -11.32 8.58
C ALA A 392 -3.56 -12.44 8.23
N GLN A 393 -3.20 -13.35 7.33
CA GLN A 393 -3.99 -14.55 7.01
C GLN A 393 -4.19 -15.48 8.21
N GLN A 394 -3.13 -15.71 8.98
CA GLN A 394 -3.18 -16.55 10.17
C GLN A 394 -4.08 -15.95 11.26
N VAL A 395 -4.02 -14.64 11.47
CA VAL A 395 -4.92 -13.96 12.40
C VAL A 395 -6.38 -14.05 11.93
N VAL A 396 -6.66 -13.87 10.63
CA VAL A 396 -8.02 -14.07 10.09
C VAL A 396 -8.54 -15.48 10.38
N TYR A 397 -7.68 -16.49 10.18
CA TYR A 397 -8.02 -17.87 10.46
C TYR A 397 -8.22 -18.14 11.96
N GLN A 398 -7.36 -17.60 12.83
CA GLN A 398 -7.45 -17.82 14.27
C GLN A 398 -8.67 -17.15 14.90
N GLU A 399 -8.98 -15.91 14.49
CA GLU A 399 -10.07 -15.11 15.06
C GLU A 399 -11.43 -15.47 14.46
N TYR A 400 -11.49 -15.65 13.14
CA TYR A 400 -12.75 -15.80 12.41
C TYR A 400 -12.92 -17.18 11.78
N GLY A 401 -11.91 -18.04 11.87
CA GLY A 401 -11.93 -19.37 11.28
C GLY A 401 -11.98 -19.37 9.77
N LEU A 402 -11.62 -18.26 9.12
CA LEU A 402 -11.69 -18.10 7.67
C LEU A 402 -10.33 -18.39 7.04
N GLU A 403 -10.30 -19.31 6.08
CA GLU A 403 -9.09 -19.71 5.41
C GLU A 403 -8.75 -18.76 4.24
N PRO A 404 -7.46 -18.54 3.94
CA PRO A 404 -6.99 -17.60 2.92
C PRO A 404 -7.65 -17.69 1.53
N TRP A 405 -8.11 -18.87 1.14
CA TRP A 405 -8.73 -19.12 -0.17
C TRP A 405 -10.24 -18.84 -0.20
N GLU A 406 -10.86 -18.58 0.95
CA GLU A 406 -12.29 -18.32 1.09
C GLU A 406 -12.63 -16.84 0.80
N PHE A 407 -12.51 -16.42 -0.47
CA PHE A 407 -12.81 -15.05 -0.90
C PHE A 407 -13.52 -14.99 -2.26
N GLY A 408 -14.21 -13.89 -2.57
CA GLY A 408 -14.88 -13.73 -3.86
C GLY A 408 -15.94 -14.82 -4.13
N SER A 409 -15.87 -15.51 -5.28
CA SER A 409 -16.75 -16.65 -5.59
C SER A 409 -16.53 -17.87 -4.70
N ASN A 410 -15.37 -17.92 -4.03
CA ASN A 410 -14.99 -18.95 -3.08
C ASN A 410 -15.37 -18.59 -1.64
N SER A 411 -15.96 -17.40 -1.40
CA SER A 411 -16.49 -17.06 -0.08
C SER A 411 -17.68 -17.96 0.30
N ARG A 412 -17.80 -18.24 1.60
CA ARG A 412 -18.74 -19.22 2.16
C ARG A 412 -20.19 -18.97 1.75
N ALA A 413 -20.62 -17.71 1.75
CA ALA A 413 -21.99 -17.36 1.42
C ALA A 413 -22.26 -17.27 -0.08
N ALA A 414 -21.23 -17.13 -0.93
CA ALA A 414 -21.37 -16.95 -2.37
C ALA A 414 -21.19 -18.25 -3.17
N ARG A 415 -20.52 -19.26 -2.61
CA ARG A 415 -20.25 -20.52 -3.32
C ARG A 415 -21.55 -21.30 -3.62
N PRO A 416 -21.84 -21.62 -4.90
CA PRO A 416 -23.04 -22.37 -5.25
C PRO A 416 -22.94 -23.83 -4.82
N GLY A 417 -23.95 -24.33 -4.09
CA GLY A 417 -24.27 -25.77 -4.04
C GLY A 417 -23.32 -26.71 -3.30
N GLN A 418 -22.31 -26.23 -2.57
CA GLN A 418 -21.32 -27.10 -1.90
C GLN A 418 -21.33 -27.07 -0.36
N TRP A 419 -22.08 -26.16 0.26
CA TRP A 419 -22.23 -26.13 1.72
C TRP A 419 -23.45 -26.93 2.15
N LEU A 420 -23.30 -28.25 2.20
CA LEU A 420 -24.23 -29.10 2.93
C LEU A 420 -23.70 -29.18 4.36
N GLY A 421 -23.96 -28.14 5.16
CA GLY A 421 -23.59 -28.14 6.58
C GLY A 421 -24.10 -29.41 7.28
N LEU A 422 -23.55 -29.70 8.46
CA LEU A 422 -23.81 -30.96 9.18
C LEU A 422 -25.32 -31.25 9.28
N GLU A 423 -26.14 -30.24 9.56
CA GLU A 423 -27.60 -30.37 9.62
C GLU A 423 -28.23 -30.83 8.30
N SER A 424 -27.76 -30.31 7.16
CA SER A 424 -28.25 -30.71 5.82
C SER A 424 -27.85 -32.13 5.48
N PHE A 425 -26.63 -32.55 5.86
CA PHE A 425 -26.17 -33.92 5.68
C PHE A 425 -26.93 -34.88 6.60
N GLU A 426 -27.12 -34.55 7.88
CA GLU A 426 -27.89 -35.36 8.83
C GLU A 426 -29.36 -35.48 8.45
N ALA A 427 -29.95 -34.40 7.94
CA ALA A 427 -31.32 -34.40 7.41
C ALA A 427 -31.44 -35.20 6.10
N ALA A 428 -30.33 -35.45 5.39
CA ALA A 428 -30.34 -36.26 4.19
C ALA A 428 -30.61 -37.75 4.50
N GLY A 429 -31.47 -38.35 3.68
CA GLY A 429 -31.77 -39.79 3.77
C GLY A 429 -30.50 -40.64 3.61
N ALA A 430 -30.50 -41.84 4.19
CA ALA A 430 -29.31 -42.72 4.21
C ALA A 430 -28.71 -42.98 2.82
N VAL A 431 -29.55 -43.11 1.78
CA VAL A 431 -29.09 -43.30 0.39
C VAL A 431 -28.32 -42.09 -0.13
N THR A 432 -28.82 -40.88 0.14
CA THR A 432 -28.21 -39.63 -0.31
C THR A 432 -26.89 -39.37 0.43
N ARG A 433 -26.81 -39.68 1.73
CA ARG A 433 -25.56 -39.60 2.48
C ARG A 433 -24.49 -40.55 1.93
N GLU A 434 -24.84 -41.80 1.62
CA GLU A 434 -23.87 -42.74 1.05
C GLU A 434 -23.36 -42.27 -0.32
N GLN A 435 -24.24 -41.67 -1.15
CA GLN A 435 -23.83 -41.08 -2.43
C GLN A 435 -22.85 -39.92 -2.25
N MET A 436 -23.06 -39.07 -1.25
CA MET A 436 -22.15 -37.96 -0.93
C MET A 436 -20.79 -38.47 -0.46
N LEU A 437 -20.76 -39.47 0.42
CA LEU A 437 -19.54 -40.10 0.90
C LEU A 437 -18.76 -40.79 -0.23
N GLU A 438 -19.45 -41.47 -1.14
CA GLU A 438 -18.80 -42.12 -2.28
C GLU A 438 -18.19 -41.10 -3.24
N ALA A 439 -18.93 -40.02 -3.56
CA ALA A 439 -18.40 -38.94 -4.38
C ALA A 439 -17.15 -38.29 -3.77
N ALA A 440 -17.11 -38.11 -2.44
CA ALA A 440 -15.93 -37.62 -1.75
C ALA A 440 -14.73 -38.58 -1.90
N ARG A 441 -14.93 -39.89 -1.72
CA ARG A 441 -13.87 -40.92 -1.89
C ARG A 441 -13.34 -40.99 -3.33
N GLU A 442 -14.23 -40.93 -4.32
CA GLU A 442 -13.86 -40.91 -5.73
C GLU A 442 -13.00 -39.68 -6.05
N ARG A 443 -13.40 -38.50 -5.55
CA ARG A 443 -12.65 -37.25 -5.70
C ARG A 443 -11.26 -37.34 -5.06
N THR A 444 -11.15 -37.83 -3.82
CA THR A 444 -9.85 -38.04 -3.17
C THR A 444 -8.93 -38.91 -4.03
N SER A 445 -9.45 -40.03 -4.53
CA SER A 445 -8.66 -40.95 -5.36
C SER A 445 -8.22 -40.31 -6.68
N HIS A 446 -9.09 -39.52 -7.29
CA HIS A 446 -8.79 -38.78 -8.52
C HIS A 446 -7.67 -37.75 -8.31
N LEU A 447 -7.80 -36.88 -7.30
CA LEU A 447 -6.82 -35.84 -7.01
C LEU A 447 -5.47 -36.43 -6.58
N GLN A 448 -5.44 -37.49 -5.77
CA GLN A 448 -4.20 -38.19 -5.43
C GLN A 448 -3.51 -38.78 -6.67
N GLY A 449 -4.28 -39.26 -7.65
CA GLY A 449 -3.77 -39.71 -8.94
C GLY A 449 -3.11 -38.58 -9.72
N LEU A 450 -3.83 -37.46 -9.89
CA LEU A 450 -3.34 -36.27 -10.59
C LEU A 450 -2.06 -35.72 -9.97
N VAL A 451 -2.04 -35.53 -8.64
CA VAL A 451 -0.86 -35.03 -7.93
C VAL A 451 0.34 -35.95 -8.14
N ARG A 452 0.17 -37.27 -8.04
CA ARG A 452 1.25 -38.23 -8.25
C ARG A 452 1.77 -38.23 -9.69
N GLU A 453 0.89 -38.09 -10.67
CA GLU A 453 1.27 -38.01 -12.08
C GLU A 453 2.06 -36.73 -12.38
N THR A 454 1.64 -35.60 -11.82
CA THR A 454 2.26 -34.29 -12.06
C THR A 454 3.54 -34.05 -11.26
N ALA A 455 3.56 -34.39 -9.96
CA ALA A 455 4.75 -34.25 -9.13
C ALA A 455 5.83 -35.28 -9.50
N GLY A 456 5.43 -36.48 -9.97
CA GLY A 456 6.34 -37.54 -10.38
C GLY A 456 7.05 -38.24 -9.22
N PHE A 457 7.62 -39.43 -9.49
CA PHE A 457 8.38 -40.21 -8.50
C PHE A 457 9.89 -40.00 -8.67
N GLY A 458 10.42 -38.92 -8.09
CA GLY A 458 11.85 -38.72 -7.90
C GLY A 458 12.34 -39.39 -6.62
N ALA A 459 13.57 -39.94 -6.61
CA ALA A 459 14.13 -40.60 -5.43
C ALA A 459 14.36 -39.60 -4.28
N GLY A 460 13.38 -39.48 -3.39
CA GLY A 460 13.48 -38.74 -2.12
C GLY A 460 12.84 -37.35 -2.08
N GLN A 461 12.07 -36.95 -3.10
CA GLN A 461 11.32 -35.69 -3.13
C GLN A 461 9.90 -36.00 -3.57
N THR A 462 8.99 -36.24 -2.61
CA THR A 462 7.59 -36.52 -2.89
C THR A 462 6.73 -35.39 -2.32
N LEU A 463 6.02 -34.69 -3.20
CA LEU A 463 4.93 -33.80 -2.83
C LEU A 463 3.62 -34.58 -2.99
N ASP A 464 2.81 -34.67 -1.94
CA ASP A 464 1.53 -35.38 -1.97
C ASP A 464 0.34 -34.42 -1.92
N LEU A 465 -0.87 -34.98 -1.98
CA LEU A 465 -2.10 -34.20 -1.99
C LEU A 465 -2.24 -33.38 -0.72
N ASP A 466 -1.87 -33.95 0.43
CA ASP A 466 -2.04 -33.28 1.72
C ASP A 466 -1.11 -32.06 1.81
N GLN A 467 0.15 -32.18 1.39
CA GLN A 467 1.07 -31.04 1.34
C GLN A 467 0.61 -29.94 0.37
N ILE A 468 0.08 -30.31 -0.81
CA ILE A 468 -0.46 -29.31 -1.77
C ILE A 468 -1.66 -28.58 -1.16
N ILE A 469 -2.54 -29.31 -0.47
CA ILE A 469 -3.71 -28.74 0.19
C ILE A 469 -3.29 -27.84 1.34
N ASP A 470 -2.31 -28.24 2.14
CA ASP A 470 -1.80 -27.42 3.25
C ASP A 470 -1.12 -26.15 2.73
N ASN A 471 -0.37 -26.25 1.62
CA ASN A 471 0.20 -25.08 0.94
C ASN A 471 -0.89 -24.14 0.44
N PHE A 472 -1.91 -24.68 -0.25
CA PHE A 472 -3.04 -23.90 -0.75
C PHE A 472 -3.79 -23.21 0.40
N ARG A 473 -4.12 -23.94 1.46
CA ARG A 473 -4.82 -23.43 2.65
C ARG A 473 -4.00 -22.40 3.40
N SER A 474 -2.68 -22.49 3.35
CA SER A 474 -1.77 -21.53 4.01
C SER A 474 -1.33 -20.39 3.10
N GLY A 475 -1.85 -20.29 1.87
CA GLY A 475 -1.44 -19.28 0.90
C GLY A 475 0.01 -19.39 0.43
N GLN A 476 0.64 -20.56 0.57
CA GLN A 476 2.00 -20.84 0.10
C GLN A 476 2.01 -21.29 -1.37
N PRO A 477 3.16 -21.19 -2.07
CA PRO A 477 3.32 -21.81 -3.38
C PRO A 477 2.92 -23.29 -3.34
N LEU A 478 2.07 -23.74 -4.26
CA LEU A 478 1.49 -25.08 -4.22
C LEU A 478 2.57 -26.18 -4.25
N GLY A 479 3.66 -25.92 -4.98
CA GLY A 479 4.84 -26.80 -5.07
C GLY A 479 5.81 -26.70 -3.89
N MET A 480 5.51 -25.99 -2.80
CA MET A 480 6.40 -25.87 -1.65
C MET A 480 6.55 -27.22 -0.94
N MET A 481 7.79 -27.68 -0.72
CA MET A 481 8.08 -28.91 0.02
C MET A 481 8.32 -28.62 1.51
N GLU A 482 8.22 -29.63 2.38
CA GLU A 482 8.44 -29.50 3.83
C GLU A 482 9.77 -28.84 4.22
N ASN A 483 10.81 -28.99 3.38
CA ASN A 483 12.13 -28.38 3.61
C ASN A 483 12.22 -26.91 3.19
N GLY A 484 11.10 -26.28 2.78
CA GLY A 484 11.02 -24.90 2.33
C GLY A 484 11.53 -24.65 0.91
N SER A 485 11.87 -25.70 0.15
CA SER A 485 12.27 -25.55 -1.26
C SER A 485 11.11 -25.85 -2.21
N LEU A 486 11.11 -25.17 -3.37
CA LEU A 486 10.12 -25.40 -4.42
C LEU A 486 10.41 -26.71 -5.16
N HIS A 487 9.36 -27.49 -5.40
CA HIS A 487 9.42 -28.69 -6.19
C HIS A 487 9.84 -28.39 -7.65
N PRO A 488 10.67 -29.23 -8.31
CA PRO A 488 11.11 -29.00 -9.69
C PRO A 488 9.98 -28.87 -10.72
N ASN A 489 8.83 -29.51 -10.45
CA ASN A 489 7.63 -29.44 -11.27
C ASN A 489 6.60 -28.40 -10.76
N SER A 490 7.00 -27.42 -9.96
CA SER A 490 6.10 -26.39 -9.38
C SER A 490 5.17 -25.76 -10.41
N VAL A 491 5.68 -25.34 -11.57
CA VAL A 491 4.86 -24.77 -12.66
C VAL A 491 3.77 -25.74 -13.14
N ALA A 492 4.10 -27.02 -13.32
CA ALA A 492 3.13 -28.02 -13.75
C ALA A 492 2.11 -28.35 -12.65
N ILE A 493 2.51 -28.24 -11.37
CA ILE A 493 1.61 -28.37 -10.21
C ILE A 493 0.61 -27.20 -10.20
N ASP A 494 1.08 -25.98 -10.44
CA ASP A 494 0.23 -24.79 -10.51
C ASP A 494 -0.78 -24.89 -11.67
N GLU A 495 -0.33 -25.31 -12.86
CA GLU A 495 -1.21 -25.54 -14.02
C GLU A 495 -2.25 -26.64 -13.76
N MET A 496 -1.84 -27.74 -13.12
CA MET A 496 -2.73 -28.84 -12.76
C MET A 496 -3.76 -28.39 -11.72
N PHE A 497 -3.36 -27.64 -10.70
CA PHE A 497 -4.27 -27.11 -9.71
C PHE A 497 -5.28 -26.16 -10.34
N ALA A 498 -4.83 -25.19 -11.13
CA ALA A 498 -5.70 -24.22 -11.79
C ALA A 498 -6.75 -24.88 -12.71
N ALA A 499 -6.37 -25.98 -13.38
CA ALA A 499 -7.31 -26.74 -14.21
C ALA A 499 -8.35 -27.54 -13.41
N ASN A 500 -8.12 -27.79 -12.12
CA ASN A 500 -8.94 -28.64 -11.26
C ASN A 500 -9.33 -27.94 -9.93
N GLU A 501 -9.27 -26.61 -9.85
CA GLU A 501 -9.41 -25.84 -8.61
C GLU A 501 -10.73 -26.15 -7.88
N GLU A 502 -11.82 -26.26 -8.63
CA GLU A 502 -13.14 -26.61 -8.06
C GLU A 502 -13.13 -27.99 -7.39
N ASP A 503 -12.40 -28.97 -7.93
CA ASP A 503 -12.28 -30.29 -7.33
C ASP A 503 -11.39 -30.29 -6.09
N PHE A 504 -10.29 -29.53 -6.07
CA PHE A 504 -9.47 -29.34 -4.87
C PHE A 504 -10.28 -28.69 -3.74
N ILE A 505 -11.02 -27.64 -4.06
CA ILE A 505 -11.92 -26.96 -3.11
C ILE A 505 -13.00 -27.91 -2.59
N ALA A 506 -13.67 -28.63 -3.49
CA ALA A 506 -14.71 -29.58 -3.10
C ALA A 506 -14.13 -30.76 -2.29
N TYR A 507 -12.86 -31.10 -2.47
CA TYR A 507 -12.16 -32.06 -1.62
C TYR A 507 -12.00 -31.52 -0.20
N ILE A 508 -11.51 -30.28 -0.02
CA ILE A 508 -11.38 -29.63 1.29
C ILE A 508 -12.74 -29.59 2.01
N ASP A 509 -13.80 -29.17 1.30
CA ASP A 509 -15.17 -29.10 1.83
C ASP A 509 -15.73 -30.50 2.21
N SER A 510 -15.13 -31.59 1.70
CA SER A 510 -15.56 -32.96 1.99
C SER A 510 -14.80 -33.67 3.11
N LEU A 511 -13.70 -33.09 3.62
CA LEU A 511 -12.83 -33.71 4.63
C LEU A 511 -13.54 -33.98 5.97
N TRP A 512 -14.56 -33.20 6.31
CA TRP A 512 -15.34 -33.44 7.52
C TRP A 512 -16.29 -34.64 7.38
N MET A 513 -16.81 -34.90 6.17
CA MET A 513 -17.69 -36.05 5.92
C MET A 513 -16.93 -37.38 6.08
N SER A 514 -15.63 -37.38 5.77
CA SER A 514 -14.74 -38.52 6.00
C SER A 514 -14.19 -38.58 7.44
N GLY A 515 -14.54 -37.62 8.30
CA GLY A 515 -14.03 -37.51 9.68
C GLY A 515 -12.53 -37.20 9.75
N GLN A 516 -11.95 -36.69 8.66
CA GLN A 516 -10.52 -36.37 8.60
C GLN A 516 -10.20 -35.01 9.21
N GLN A 517 -11.15 -34.07 9.21
CA GLN A 517 -11.00 -32.76 9.83
C GLN A 517 -12.33 -32.25 10.37
N GLU A 518 -12.31 -31.63 11.55
CA GLU A 518 -13.35 -30.69 11.92
C GLU A 518 -13.07 -29.38 11.17
N ASN A 519 -14.05 -28.86 10.43
CA ASN A 519 -13.90 -27.57 9.75
C ASN A 519 -15.20 -26.77 9.86
N LEU A 520 -15.14 -25.47 9.57
CA LEU A 520 -16.30 -24.60 9.64
C LEU A 520 -17.31 -24.84 8.51
N SER A 521 -17.02 -25.68 7.51
CA SER A 521 -18.03 -26.16 6.56
C SER A 521 -19.06 -27.10 7.18
N MET A 522 -18.79 -27.62 8.39
CA MET A 522 -19.79 -28.31 9.21
C MET A 522 -20.88 -27.35 9.73
N VAL A 523 -20.54 -26.06 9.89
CA VAL A 523 -21.43 -25.04 10.45
C VAL A 523 -22.17 -24.37 9.29
N ASP A 524 -23.49 -24.20 9.39
CA ASP A 524 -24.18 -23.28 8.49
C ASP A 524 -23.74 -21.86 8.85
N TYR A 525 -22.75 -21.37 8.10
CA TYR A 525 -22.13 -20.07 8.33
C TYR A 525 -23.15 -18.93 8.36
N ARG A 526 -24.24 -19.02 7.58
CA ARG A 526 -25.30 -17.99 7.59
C ARG A 526 -26.12 -18.02 8.86
N SER A 527 -26.28 -19.19 9.47
CA SER A 527 -27.00 -19.37 10.72
C SER A 527 -26.12 -19.08 11.95
N TRP A 528 -24.81 -19.29 11.84
CA TRP A 528 -23.83 -18.93 12.88
C TRP A 528 -23.46 -17.45 12.89
N MET A 529 -23.25 -16.84 11.72
CA MET A 529 -22.95 -15.41 11.55
C MET A 529 -24.24 -14.57 11.57
N THR A 530 -24.89 -14.56 12.74
CA THR A 530 -26.11 -13.78 13.01
C THR A 530 -25.85 -12.27 12.88
N GLU A 531 -26.91 -11.47 12.87
CA GLU A 531 -26.77 -10.01 12.87
C GLU A 531 -26.02 -9.49 14.09
N ASP A 532 -26.32 -10.03 15.28
CA ASP A 532 -25.66 -9.65 16.53
C ASP A 532 -24.17 -10.05 16.51
N ASN A 533 -23.84 -11.31 16.22
CA ASN A 533 -22.44 -11.77 16.16
C ASN A 533 -21.62 -10.97 15.15
N ARG A 534 -22.21 -10.65 13.99
CA ARG A 534 -21.54 -9.86 12.95
C ARG A 534 -21.26 -8.43 13.42
N ALA A 535 -22.22 -7.79 14.07
CA ALA A 535 -22.06 -6.44 14.58
C ALA A 535 -21.01 -6.39 15.70
N ASP A 536 -21.00 -7.38 16.59
CA ASP A 536 -20.02 -7.49 17.68
C ASP A 536 -18.60 -7.68 17.13
N PHE A 537 -18.37 -8.66 16.25
CA PHE A 537 -17.05 -8.88 15.63
C PHE A 537 -16.58 -7.67 14.80
N ALA A 538 -17.48 -7.06 14.03
CA ALA A 538 -17.14 -5.87 13.25
C ALA A 538 -16.80 -4.67 14.14
N GLY A 539 -17.51 -4.52 15.27
CA GLY A 539 -17.23 -3.50 16.28
C GLY A 539 -15.86 -3.70 16.92
N GLU A 540 -15.55 -4.90 17.38
CA GLU A 540 -14.24 -5.22 18.00
C GLU A 540 -13.08 -4.95 17.04
N LEU A 541 -13.16 -5.42 15.80
CA LEU A 541 -12.11 -5.18 14.80
C LEU A 541 -11.98 -3.70 14.44
N LEU A 542 -13.10 -2.97 14.34
CA LEU A 542 -13.08 -1.53 14.09
C LEU A 542 -12.43 -0.78 15.25
N ASP A 543 -12.76 -1.12 16.50
CA ASP A 543 -12.18 -0.52 17.69
C ASP A 543 -10.65 -0.71 17.71
N LEU A 544 -10.17 -1.91 17.38
CA LEU A 544 -8.73 -2.21 17.27
C LEU A 544 -8.04 -1.40 16.15
N ILE A 545 -8.68 -1.28 14.98
CA ILE A 545 -8.18 -0.43 13.89
C ILE A 545 -8.12 1.04 14.34
N GLN A 546 -9.11 1.53 15.07
CA GLN A 546 -9.12 2.90 15.59
C GLN A 546 -8.05 3.11 16.67
N GLN A 547 -7.85 2.14 17.56
CA GLN A 547 -6.83 2.19 18.61
C GLN A 547 -5.40 2.20 18.04
N SER A 548 -5.12 1.34 17.05
CA SER A 548 -3.82 1.32 16.37
C SER A 548 -3.52 2.65 15.66
N ARG A 549 -4.56 3.37 15.22
CA ARG A 549 -4.47 4.69 14.58
C ARG A 549 -4.51 5.87 15.54
N THR A 550 -4.71 5.63 16.83
CA THR A 550 -4.77 6.71 17.82
C THR A 550 -3.39 7.30 18.04
N ALA A 551 -3.28 8.61 17.85
CA ALA A 551 -2.04 9.34 18.00
C ALA A 551 -1.46 9.29 19.41
N ILE A 552 -0.14 9.16 19.49
CA ILE A 552 0.60 9.24 20.74
C ILE A 552 1.00 10.69 21.01
N ASN A 553 0.85 11.12 22.26
CA ASN A 553 1.52 12.33 22.72
C ASN A 553 2.98 12.03 23.08
N PHE A 554 3.92 12.59 22.31
CA PHE A 554 5.36 12.38 22.51
C PHE A 554 5.87 12.90 23.86
N ASP A 555 5.16 13.83 24.50
CA ASP A 555 5.53 14.34 25.83
C ASP A 555 5.19 13.36 26.96
N THR A 556 4.40 12.32 26.67
CA THR A 556 3.91 11.34 27.64
C THR A 556 4.27 9.91 27.28
N LEU A 557 5.29 9.68 26.45
CA LEU A 557 5.75 8.35 25.99
C LEU A 557 5.95 7.39 27.18
N SER A 558 4.92 6.62 27.52
CA SER A 558 4.96 5.73 28.68
C SER A 558 4.22 4.40 28.53
N GLU A 559 3.46 4.11 27.46
CA GLU A 559 2.81 2.80 27.31
C GLU A 559 2.80 2.25 25.86
N PRO A 560 3.05 0.94 25.65
CA PRO A 560 2.80 0.26 24.38
C PRO A 560 1.30 0.21 24.08
N SER A 561 0.90 0.31 22.81
CA SER A 561 -0.49 0.09 22.39
C SER A 561 -0.86 -1.39 22.44
N GLU A 562 -2.08 -1.70 22.91
CA GLU A 562 -2.67 -3.04 22.78
C GLU A 562 -2.94 -3.32 21.28
N SER A 563 -2.35 -4.39 20.75
CA SER A 563 -2.59 -4.92 19.39
C SER A 563 -3.28 -6.28 19.50
N LEU A 564 -3.96 -6.75 18.45
CA LEU A 564 -4.49 -8.12 18.37
C LEU A 564 -3.44 -9.19 18.73
N LEU A 565 -2.17 -8.94 18.41
CA LEU A 565 -1.05 -9.82 18.75
C LEU A 565 -0.82 -9.98 20.27
N ALA A 566 -1.32 -9.05 21.09
CA ALA A 566 -1.24 -9.09 22.55
C ALA A 566 -2.47 -9.75 23.21
N VAL A 567 -3.57 -9.93 22.48
CA VAL A 567 -4.87 -10.35 23.04
C VAL A 567 -5.07 -11.88 23.08
N ASN A 568 -4.33 -12.67 22.29
CA ASN A 568 -4.57 -14.13 22.25
C ASN A 568 -3.68 -14.97 23.18
N THR A 569 -4.14 -15.13 24.42
CA THR A 569 -3.87 -16.36 25.20
C THR A 569 -5.12 -17.20 25.50
N ASP A 570 -6.32 -16.70 25.17
CA ASP A 570 -7.58 -17.43 25.35
C ASP A 570 -8.27 -17.66 24.00
N ASN A 571 -8.13 -18.88 23.50
CA ASN A 571 -8.62 -19.34 22.20
C ASN A 571 -10.17 -19.33 22.14
N PRO A 572 -10.81 -18.62 21.20
CA PRO A 572 -12.27 -18.66 21.03
C PRO A 572 -12.80 -20.06 20.64
N LEU A 573 -11.93 -20.92 20.07
CA LEU A 573 -12.25 -22.29 19.68
C LEU A 573 -12.53 -23.23 20.87
N ASP A 574 -12.23 -22.83 22.11
CA ASP A 574 -12.57 -23.61 23.32
C ASP A 574 -14.05 -23.46 23.73
N ARG A 575 -14.89 -22.80 22.91
CA ARG A 575 -16.34 -22.63 23.15
C ARG A 575 -17.26 -23.41 22.18
N VAL A 576 -16.77 -24.46 21.54
CA VAL A 576 -17.59 -25.42 20.76
C VAL A 576 -17.66 -26.78 21.44
#